data_AF-A0A7G3ASP3-F1
#
_entry.id   AF-A0A7G3ASP3-F1
#
_cell.length_a   1.000
_cell.length_b   1.000
_cell.length_c   1.000
_cell.angle_alpha   90.00
_cell.angle_beta   90.00
_cell.angle_gamma   90.00
#
_symmetry.space_group_name_H-M   'P 1'
#
loop_
_entity.id
_entity.type
_entity.pdbx_description
1 polymer ?
#
loop_
_entity_poly.entity_id
_entity_poly.type
_entity_poly.pdbx_seq_one_letter_code
_entity_poly.pdbx_strand_id
1 'polypeptide(L)'
;MGVAFWIIGILVQAFGIWAEVQYPCPPFSPFRLPHTTSCSKFVQCIGGVATVHECDEGLHFNSIQNECTLPDLANCVHDLYPCPLFNDPDNLVYLSDSESCEKYYLCYQNQPHSFNCIDGLHWDSDRNQCRRPEDAGCQPSGVVCPPYGTALVPSPVSCEYFYFCIDGHGYGSQCPEGTLFDIVRNFCVPSDEATCLGPTPTTPAPPTTTTTTTTTTTTTPRPTPPVSTTPADFSLESLLED
;
A
#
# COMPACT_ATOMS: atom_id res chain seq x y z
N MET A 1 -36.18 -46.75 -5.40
CA MET A 1 -35.90 -46.84 -3.95
C MET A 1 -34.72 -47.79 -3.79
N GLY A 2 -33.64 -47.37 -3.13
CA GLY A 2 -32.52 -48.25 -2.78
C GLY A 2 -31.15 -47.65 -3.13
N VAL A 3 -30.54 -46.99 -2.15
CA VAL A 3 -29.15 -46.52 -2.12
C VAL A 3 -28.18 -47.70 -1.96
N ALA A 4 -27.00 -47.62 -2.59
CA ALA A 4 -25.79 -48.24 -2.08
C ALA A 4 -24.55 -47.58 -2.71
N PHE A 5 -23.93 -46.67 -1.94
CA PHE A 5 -22.55 -46.23 -2.14
C PHE A 5 -21.62 -47.41 -1.88
N TRP A 6 -20.70 -47.68 -2.81
CA TRP A 6 -19.38 -48.22 -2.49
C TRP A 6 -18.34 -47.50 -3.36
N ILE A 7 -17.26 -47.12 -2.69
CA ILE A 7 -16.19 -46.25 -3.16
C ILE A 7 -15.18 -47.04 -4.01
N ILE A 8 -14.47 -46.31 -4.87
CA ILE A 8 -13.08 -46.45 -5.34
C ILE A 8 -12.94 -46.77 -6.83
N GLY A 9 -12.31 -45.85 -7.57
CA GLY A 9 -11.40 -46.21 -8.65
C GLY A 9 -11.54 -45.48 -10.00
N ILE A 10 -11.19 -44.19 -10.02
CA ILE A 10 -10.28 -43.54 -10.99
C ILE A 10 -10.49 -43.85 -12.49
N LEU A 11 -10.83 -42.82 -13.29
CA LEU A 11 -10.16 -42.49 -14.57
C LEU A 11 -10.83 -41.32 -15.32
N VAL A 12 -10.81 -40.10 -14.77
CA VAL A 12 -10.64 -38.87 -15.57
C VAL A 12 -9.96 -37.82 -14.68
N GLN A 13 -8.63 -37.87 -14.57
CA GLN A 13 -7.85 -36.68 -14.20
C GLN A 13 -6.88 -36.41 -15.34
N ALA A 14 -7.35 -35.61 -16.29
CA ALA A 14 -6.50 -34.84 -17.18
C ALA A 14 -6.88 -33.37 -16.97
N PHE A 15 -5.84 -32.54 -16.94
CA PHE A 15 -5.83 -31.07 -16.82
C PHE A 15 -5.76 -30.52 -15.38
N GLY A 16 -4.52 -30.39 -14.91
CA GLY A 16 -3.99 -29.13 -14.36
C GLY A 16 -4.59 -28.62 -13.05
N ILE A 17 -3.75 -28.54 -12.03
CA ILE A 17 -3.54 -27.33 -11.22
C ILE A 17 -4.15 -26.06 -11.84
N TRP A 18 -5.19 -25.51 -11.22
CA TRP A 18 -5.58 -24.11 -11.37
C TRP A 18 -5.62 -23.51 -9.98
N ALA A 19 -4.58 -22.76 -9.61
CA ALA A 19 -4.62 -21.85 -8.48
C ALA A 19 -5.46 -20.65 -8.94
N GLU A 20 -6.73 -20.60 -8.52
CA GLU A 20 -7.60 -19.47 -8.80
C GLU A 20 -7.30 -18.35 -7.79
N VAL A 21 -7.00 -17.14 -8.30
CA VAL A 21 -6.87 -15.92 -7.49
C VAL A 21 -8.17 -15.71 -6.70
N GLN A 22 -8.10 -15.81 -5.37
CA GLN A 22 -9.26 -15.69 -4.50
C GLN A 22 -9.65 -14.21 -4.31
N TYR A 23 -10.71 -13.76 -4.98
CA TYR A 23 -11.28 -12.44 -4.75
C TYR A 23 -12.25 -12.48 -3.56
N PRO A 24 -12.02 -11.72 -2.47
CA PRO A 24 -12.90 -11.71 -1.31
C PRO A 24 -14.18 -10.92 -1.60
N CYS A 25 -15.13 -11.57 -2.28
CA CYS A 25 -16.40 -10.97 -2.62
C CYS A 25 -17.30 -10.81 -1.38
N PRO A 26 -17.85 -9.61 -1.11
CA PRO A 26 -18.78 -9.42 -0.02
C PRO A 26 -20.09 -10.21 -0.27
N PRO A 27 -20.74 -10.72 0.78
CA PRO A 27 -21.97 -11.52 0.66
C PRO A 27 -23.17 -10.71 0.16
N PHE A 28 -23.13 -9.38 0.29
CA PHE A 28 -24.15 -8.46 -0.20
C PHE A 28 -23.62 -7.80 -1.49
N SER A 29 -23.95 -8.38 -2.64
CA SER A 29 -23.44 -8.00 -3.97
C SER A 29 -24.60 -7.99 -4.99
N PRO A 30 -24.63 -7.07 -5.98
CA PRO A 30 -23.56 -6.92 -6.97
C PRO A 30 -22.59 -5.77 -6.69
N PHE A 31 -21.29 -6.06 -6.84
CA PHE A 31 -20.18 -5.14 -6.67
C PHE A 31 -19.09 -5.52 -7.67
N ARG A 32 -18.35 -4.54 -8.20
CA ARG A 32 -17.23 -4.79 -9.12
C ARG A 32 -15.93 -4.40 -8.43
N LEU A 33 -14.98 -5.32 -8.47
CA LEU A 33 -13.63 -5.10 -8.01
C LEU A 33 -12.72 -4.96 -9.22
N PRO A 34 -11.65 -4.17 -9.11
CA PRO A 34 -10.65 -4.10 -10.16
C PRO A 34 -9.84 -5.43 -10.19
N HIS A 35 -9.22 -5.82 -11.31
CA HIS A 35 -8.43 -7.06 -11.44
C HIS A 35 -6.94 -6.88 -11.12
N THR A 36 -6.41 -7.63 -10.17
CA THR A 36 -5.11 -7.35 -9.49
C THR A 36 -3.89 -7.26 -10.39
N THR A 37 -3.93 -7.84 -11.59
CA THR A 37 -2.79 -7.88 -12.52
C THR A 37 -3.12 -7.34 -13.91
N SER A 38 -4.31 -6.78 -14.13
CA SER A 38 -4.69 -6.30 -15.47
C SER A 38 -5.75 -5.21 -15.41
N CYS A 39 -5.40 -4.03 -15.93
CA CYS A 39 -6.33 -2.91 -16.07
C CYS A 39 -7.48 -3.19 -17.04
N SER A 40 -7.27 -4.05 -18.03
CA SER A 40 -8.28 -4.45 -19.00
C SER A 40 -9.26 -5.48 -18.44
N LYS A 41 -9.14 -5.86 -17.17
CA LYS A 41 -10.02 -6.83 -16.52
C LYS A 41 -10.62 -6.26 -15.24
N PHE A 42 -11.76 -6.81 -14.85
CA PHE A 42 -12.39 -6.54 -13.57
C PHE A 42 -13.06 -7.81 -13.05
N VAL A 43 -13.47 -7.78 -11.80
CA VAL A 43 -14.08 -8.92 -11.11
C VAL A 43 -15.50 -8.53 -10.73
N GLN A 44 -16.46 -9.25 -11.28
CA GLN A 44 -17.86 -9.14 -10.88
C GLN A 44 -18.09 -10.07 -9.70
N CYS A 45 -18.47 -9.49 -8.57
CA CYS A 45 -18.97 -10.24 -7.42
C CYS A 45 -20.50 -10.37 -7.53
N ILE A 46 -21.02 -11.58 -7.29
CA ILE A 46 -22.46 -11.85 -7.14
C ILE A 46 -22.63 -12.93 -6.07
N GLY A 47 -23.31 -12.62 -4.96
CA GLY A 47 -23.58 -13.58 -3.89
C GLY A 47 -22.32 -14.23 -3.29
N GLY A 48 -21.21 -13.48 -3.19
CA GLY A 48 -19.92 -14.00 -2.72
C GLY A 48 -19.10 -14.76 -3.76
N VAL A 49 -19.60 -14.93 -4.98
CA VAL A 49 -18.87 -15.58 -6.09
C VAL A 49 -18.20 -14.50 -6.94
N ALA A 50 -16.92 -14.70 -7.23
CA ALA A 50 -16.13 -13.85 -8.09
C ALA A 50 -16.11 -14.38 -9.52
N THR A 51 -16.23 -13.51 -10.51
CA THR A 51 -16.06 -13.86 -11.92
C THR A 51 -15.23 -12.78 -12.59
N VAL A 52 -14.15 -13.19 -13.26
CA VAL A 52 -13.30 -12.26 -14.02
C VAL A 52 -13.98 -11.92 -15.34
N HIS A 53 -14.03 -10.64 -15.66
CA HIS A 53 -14.51 -10.09 -16.90
C HIS A 53 -13.42 -9.25 -17.55
N GLU A 54 -13.45 -9.21 -18.87
CA GLU A 54 -12.54 -8.41 -19.68
C GLU A 54 -13.32 -7.21 -20.25
N CYS A 55 -12.69 -6.05 -20.24
CA CYS A 55 -13.17 -4.87 -20.93
C CYS A 55 -13.00 -5.05 -22.45
N ASP A 56 -13.77 -4.29 -23.23
CA ASP A 56 -13.57 -4.24 -24.68
C ASP A 56 -12.15 -3.77 -25.02
N GLU A 57 -11.71 -4.11 -26.23
CA GLU A 57 -10.33 -3.89 -26.68
C GLU A 57 -9.88 -2.43 -26.48
N GLY A 58 -8.78 -2.25 -25.75
CA GLY A 58 -8.20 -0.93 -25.45
C GLY A 58 -8.86 -0.16 -24.30
N LEU A 59 -9.84 -0.73 -23.60
CA LEU A 59 -10.46 -0.09 -22.43
C LEU A 59 -9.91 -0.66 -21.12
N HIS A 60 -9.90 0.18 -20.09
CA HIS A 60 -9.49 -0.14 -18.72
C HIS A 60 -10.65 0.06 -17.75
N PHE A 61 -10.71 -0.76 -16.71
CA PHE A 61 -11.76 -0.67 -15.69
C PHE A 61 -11.51 0.48 -14.70
N ASN A 62 -12.49 1.37 -14.58
CA ASN A 62 -12.55 2.42 -13.56
C ASN A 62 -13.34 1.91 -12.35
N SER A 63 -12.68 1.71 -11.21
CA SER A 63 -13.30 1.20 -9.98
C SER A 63 -14.20 2.22 -9.27
N ILE A 64 -14.03 3.51 -9.53
CA ILE A 64 -14.86 4.59 -8.96
C ILE A 64 -16.21 4.63 -9.68
N GLN A 65 -16.18 4.58 -11.01
CA GLN A 65 -17.37 4.65 -11.86
C GLN A 65 -18.00 3.27 -12.12
N ASN A 66 -17.28 2.19 -11.77
CA ASN A 66 -17.67 0.80 -12.02
C ASN A 66 -17.89 0.46 -13.51
N GLU A 67 -17.10 1.07 -14.40
CA GLU A 67 -17.23 0.90 -15.85
C GLU A 67 -15.87 0.80 -16.56
N CYS A 68 -15.87 0.16 -17.72
CA CYS A 68 -14.70 0.18 -18.60
C CYS A 68 -14.69 1.49 -19.38
N THR A 69 -13.57 2.21 -19.34
CA THR A 69 -13.39 3.51 -20.00
C THR A 69 -12.00 3.59 -20.62
N LEU A 70 -11.67 4.70 -21.27
CA LEU A 70 -10.35 4.90 -21.86
C LEU A 70 -9.25 4.87 -20.78
N PRO A 71 -8.04 4.35 -21.08
CA PRO A 71 -6.95 4.22 -20.10
C PRO A 71 -6.67 5.47 -19.27
N ASP A 72 -6.60 6.64 -19.91
CA ASP A 72 -6.34 7.93 -19.26
C ASP A 72 -7.43 8.36 -18.28
N LEU A 73 -8.66 7.89 -18.49
CA LEU A 73 -9.83 8.18 -17.65
C LEU A 73 -10.11 7.09 -16.62
N ALA A 74 -9.63 5.87 -16.87
CA ALA A 74 -9.84 4.74 -15.98
C ALA A 74 -9.11 4.94 -14.67
N ASN A 75 -8.04 5.76 -14.69
CA ASN A 75 -7.15 5.98 -13.57
C ASN A 75 -6.82 4.63 -12.92
N CYS A 76 -6.44 3.66 -13.76
CA CYS A 76 -6.05 2.32 -13.33
C CYS A 76 -4.67 2.43 -12.69
N VAL A 77 -4.67 2.96 -11.48
CA VAL A 77 -3.50 3.12 -10.66
C VAL A 77 -3.37 1.84 -9.83
N HIS A 78 -2.28 1.10 -9.98
CA HIS A 78 -2.08 -0.13 -9.21
C HIS A 78 -2.04 0.12 -7.68
N ASP A 79 -1.91 1.37 -7.24
CA ASP A 79 -2.00 1.78 -5.83
C ASP A 79 -3.38 1.60 -5.19
N LEU A 80 -4.45 1.53 -5.98
CA LEU A 80 -5.81 1.34 -5.45
C LEU A 80 -6.20 -0.13 -5.33
N TYR A 81 -5.29 -1.05 -5.61
CA TYR A 81 -5.50 -2.47 -5.43
C TYR A 81 -5.12 -2.88 -4.01
N PRO A 82 -6.09 -3.24 -3.15
CA PRO A 82 -5.75 -3.79 -1.85
C PRO A 82 -4.95 -5.08 -2.05
N CYS A 83 -3.89 -5.23 -1.28
CA CYS A 83 -3.16 -6.49 -1.23
C CYS A 83 -4.13 -7.64 -0.91
N PRO A 84 -3.91 -8.84 -1.48
CA PRO A 84 -4.75 -9.99 -1.20
C PRO A 84 -4.70 -10.34 0.30
N LEU A 85 -5.85 -10.75 0.85
CA LEU A 85 -5.96 -11.14 2.26
C LEU A 85 -5.10 -12.36 2.62
N PHE A 86 -4.81 -13.21 1.63
CA PHE A 86 -4.02 -14.42 1.79
C PHE A 86 -2.90 -14.45 0.75
N ASN A 87 -1.74 -14.96 1.16
CA ASN A 87 -0.59 -15.11 0.27
C ASN A 87 -0.73 -16.36 -0.59
N ASP A 88 -0.38 -16.22 -1.87
CA ASP A 88 -0.18 -17.33 -2.79
C ASP A 88 1.33 -17.47 -3.09
N PRO A 89 1.99 -18.58 -2.68
CA PRO A 89 3.41 -18.81 -2.94
C PRO A 89 3.77 -18.91 -4.42
N ASP A 90 2.80 -19.32 -5.26
CA ASP A 90 3.01 -19.50 -6.70
C ASP A 90 2.68 -18.22 -7.48
N ASN A 91 1.91 -17.29 -6.89
CA ASN A 91 1.49 -16.04 -7.51
C ASN A 91 1.71 -14.83 -6.58
N LEU A 92 2.93 -14.30 -6.61
CA LEU A 92 3.26 -13.05 -5.92
C LEU A 92 2.57 -11.86 -6.58
N VAL A 93 2.03 -10.95 -5.78
CA VAL A 93 1.37 -9.72 -6.25
C VAL A 93 2.28 -8.53 -6.01
N TYR A 94 2.61 -7.83 -7.10
CA TYR A 94 3.36 -6.58 -7.07
C TYR A 94 2.46 -5.40 -7.46
N LEU A 95 2.67 -4.26 -6.81
CA LEU A 95 1.96 -3.02 -7.11
C LEU A 95 2.98 -1.94 -7.51
N SER A 96 2.63 -1.07 -8.45
CA SER A 96 3.43 0.13 -8.78
C SER A 96 3.02 1.29 -7.89
N ASP A 97 3.98 2.12 -7.49
CA ASP A 97 3.69 3.42 -6.88
C ASP A 97 3.37 4.47 -7.98
N SER A 98 2.32 5.26 -7.79
CA SER A 98 1.90 6.29 -8.75
C SER A 98 2.60 7.62 -8.61
N GLU A 99 3.26 7.84 -7.47
CA GLU A 99 4.00 9.06 -7.20
C GLU A 99 5.47 8.90 -7.58
N SER A 100 6.00 7.69 -7.44
CA SER A 100 7.39 7.37 -7.72
C SER A 100 7.52 6.13 -8.60
N CYS A 101 7.96 6.34 -9.84
CA CYS A 101 8.31 5.23 -10.72
C CYS A 101 9.47 4.38 -10.20
N GLU A 102 10.28 4.88 -9.27
CA GLU A 102 11.35 4.09 -8.65
C GLU A 102 10.82 3.16 -7.56
N LYS A 103 9.57 3.32 -7.12
CA LYS A 103 9.00 2.59 -6.00
C LYS A 103 7.96 1.58 -6.46
N TYR A 104 7.96 0.44 -5.79
CA TYR A 104 6.99 -0.63 -6.00
C TYR A 104 6.70 -1.32 -4.68
N TYR A 105 5.67 -2.15 -4.66
CA TYR A 105 5.29 -2.90 -3.47
C TYR A 105 5.20 -4.38 -3.78
N LEU A 106 5.60 -5.22 -2.82
CA LEU A 106 5.25 -6.64 -2.79
C LEU A 106 4.18 -6.84 -1.73
N CYS A 107 3.07 -7.44 -2.11
CA CYS A 107 2.02 -7.78 -1.16
C CYS A 107 2.40 -9.03 -0.35
N TYR A 108 2.29 -8.91 0.96
CA TYR A 108 2.47 -10.02 1.89
C TYR A 108 1.53 -9.86 3.09
N GLN A 109 0.74 -10.89 3.39
CA GLN A 109 -0.25 -10.93 4.47
C GLN A 109 -1.18 -9.71 4.49
N ASN A 110 -1.83 -9.41 3.35
CA ASN A 110 -2.70 -8.23 3.19
C ASN A 110 -1.99 -6.87 3.35
N GLN A 111 -0.66 -6.82 3.40
CA GLN A 111 0.09 -5.58 3.55
C GLN A 111 1.00 -5.33 2.35
N PRO A 112 1.00 -4.10 1.79
CA PRO A 112 1.97 -3.71 0.78
C PRO A 112 3.29 -3.38 1.47
N HIS A 113 4.32 -4.15 1.16
CA HIS A 113 5.68 -3.84 1.60
C HIS A 113 6.38 -3.05 0.50
N SER A 114 6.82 -1.84 0.80
CA SER A 114 7.46 -0.96 -0.18
C SER A 114 8.91 -1.35 -0.44
N PHE A 115 9.32 -1.23 -1.69
CA PHE A 115 10.68 -1.42 -2.18
C PHE A 115 11.01 -0.31 -3.17
N ASN A 116 12.30 -0.01 -3.30
CA ASN A 116 12.81 0.88 -4.33
C ASN A 116 13.63 0.09 -5.34
N CYS A 117 13.47 0.44 -6.60
CA CYS A 117 14.39 0.09 -7.66
C CYS A 117 15.76 0.71 -7.37
N ILE A 118 16.81 0.04 -7.83
CA ILE A 118 18.18 0.54 -7.69
C ILE A 118 18.40 1.75 -8.62
N ASP A 119 19.19 2.70 -8.16
CA ASP A 119 19.65 3.94 -8.82
C ASP A 119 19.02 4.26 -10.19
N GLY A 120 17.92 5.01 -10.18
CA GLY A 120 17.29 5.59 -11.37
C GLY A 120 16.58 4.59 -12.30
N LEU A 121 16.41 3.33 -11.88
CA LEU A 121 15.55 2.39 -12.59
C LEU A 121 14.08 2.60 -12.20
N HIS A 122 13.19 2.37 -13.16
CA HIS A 122 11.75 2.45 -12.98
C HIS A 122 11.12 1.07 -12.92
N TRP A 123 10.09 0.93 -12.11
CA TRP A 123 9.27 -0.26 -12.03
C TRP A 123 8.46 -0.45 -13.31
N ASP A 124 8.66 -1.59 -13.96
CA ASP A 124 7.79 -2.09 -15.02
C ASP A 124 6.78 -3.07 -14.44
N SER A 125 5.52 -2.63 -14.32
CA SER A 125 4.42 -3.45 -13.82
C SER A 125 4.04 -4.60 -14.74
N ASP A 126 4.30 -4.50 -16.04
CA ASP A 126 3.94 -5.57 -16.99
C ASP A 126 4.87 -6.78 -16.87
N ARG A 127 6.12 -6.54 -16.45
CA ARG A 127 7.15 -7.59 -16.31
C ARG A 127 7.56 -7.86 -14.86
N ASN A 128 7.00 -7.11 -13.92
CA ASN A 128 7.36 -7.15 -12.51
C ASN A 128 8.88 -7.03 -12.26
N GLN A 129 9.50 -6.02 -12.88
CA GLN A 129 10.94 -5.80 -12.77
C GLN A 129 11.34 -4.33 -12.90
N CYS A 130 12.38 -3.93 -12.19
CA CYS A 130 13.02 -2.64 -12.40
C CYS A 130 13.78 -2.63 -13.73
N ARG A 131 13.50 -1.65 -14.58
CA ARG A 131 14.13 -1.45 -15.89
C ARG A 131 14.50 0.02 -16.09
N ARG A 132 15.19 0.31 -17.19
CA ARG A 132 15.45 1.70 -17.57
C ARG A 132 14.12 2.43 -17.78
N PRO A 133 14.04 3.74 -17.47
CA PRO A 133 12.79 4.49 -17.60
C PRO A 133 12.13 4.39 -18.98
N GLU A 134 12.92 4.49 -20.05
CA GLU A 134 12.47 4.35 -21.44
C GLU A 134 11.87 2.98 -21.78
N ASP A 135 12.31 1.94 -21.07
CA ASP A 135 11.81 0.58 -21.25
C ASP A 135 10.60 0.33 -20.35
N ALA A 136 10.58 0.88 -19.13
CA ALA A 136 9.55 0.62 -18.14
C ALA A 136 8.19 1.22 -18.49
N GLY A 137 8.16 2.34 -19.22
CA GLY A 137 6.91 3.00 -19.62
C GLY A 137 6.08 3.53 -18.44
N CYS A 138 6.65 3.58 -17.24
CA CYS A 138 6.00 4.15 -16.07
C CYS A 138 5.83 5.66 -16.26
N GLN A 139 4.58 6.11 -16.21
CA GLN A 139 4.23 7.52 -16.16
C GLN A 139 3.43 7.77 -14.87
N PRO A 140 3.89 8.69 -14.00
CA PRO A 140 3.18 9.04 -12.78
C PRO A 140 1.77 9.57 -13.07
N SER A 141 0.79 9.13 -12.28
CA SER A 141 -0.61 9.43 -12.56
C SER A 141 -0.94 10.90 -12.31
N GLY A 142 -1.62 11.54 -13.26
CA GLY A 142 -2.04 12.95 -13.15
C GLY A 142 -0.95 13.99 -13.41
N VAL A 143 0.27 13.57 -13.78
CA VAL A 143 1.37 14.48 -14.10
C VAL A 143 1.34 14.85 -15.57
N VAL A 144 1.11 16.13 -15.86
CA VAL A 144 1.12 16.67 -17.23
C VAL A 144 2.46 17.34 -17.50
N CYS A 145 3.30 16.68 -18.29
CA CYS A 145 4.59 17.23 -18.73
C CYS A 145 4.44 18.05 -20.04
N PRO A 146 5.21 19.14 -20.21
CA PRO A 146 5.33 19.81 -21.49
C PRO A 146 5.84 18.84 -22.57
N PRO A 147 5.34 18.92 -23.82
CA PRO A 147 5.70 17.97 -24.88
C PRO A 147 7.16 18.07 -25.32
N TYR A 148 7.82 19.20 -25.06
CA TYR A 148 9.21 19.45 -25.43
C TYR A 148 9.94 20.23 -24.33
N GLY A 149 11.23 19.99 -24.20
CA GLY A 149 12.11 20.68 -23.25
C GLY A 149 12.09 20.07 -21.86
N THR A 150 12.61 20.81 -20.89
CA THR A 150 12.67 20.39 -19.48
C THR A 150 11.85 21.30 -18.58
N ALA A 151 11.22 20.70 -17.58
CA ALA A 151 10.46 21.42 -16.56
C ALA A 151 10.50 20.67 -15.23
N LEU A 152 10.30 21.38 -14.13
CA LEU A 152 9.92 20.77 -12.86
C LEU A 152 8.42 21.02 -12.68
N VAL A 153 7.66 19.97 -12.39
CA VAL A 153 6.23 20.06 -12.17
C VAL A 153 5.88 19.49 -10.78
N PRO A 154 4.98 20.12 -10.02
CA PRO A 154 4.57 19.62 -8.72
C PRO A 154 3.72 18.37 -8.85
N SER A 155 3.73 17.51 -7.83
CA SER A 155 2.78 16.42 -7.74
C SER A 155 1.35 16.92 -7.48
N PRO A 156 0.34 16.35 -8.18
CA PRO A 156 -1.06 16.71 -7.95
C PRO A 156 -1.62 16.12 -6.64
N VAL A 157 -0.91 15.16 -6.04
CA VAL A 157 -1.42 14.34 -4.92
C VAL A 157 -0.57 14.43 -3.64
N SER A 158 0.68 14.89 -3.71
CA SER A 158 1.55 14.99 -2.53
C SER A 158 2.59 16.10 -2.65
N CYS A 159 2.68 17.01 -1.68
CA CYS A 159 3.69 18.08 -1.70
C CYS A 159 5.13 17.57 -1.42
N GLU A 160 5.28 16.32 -1.00
CA GLU A 160 6.59 15.68 -0.82
C GLU A 160 7.22 15.29 -2.15
N TYR A 161 6.45 15.22 -3.24
CA TYR A 161 6.93 14.77 -4.54
C TYR A 161 6.88 15.87 -5.60
N PHE A 162 7.85 15.82 -6.49
CA PHE A 162 7.90 16.63 -7.70
C PHE A 162 8.40 15.76 -8.86
N TYR A 163 8.22 16.25 -10.08
CA TYR A 163 8.62 15.52 -11.27
C TYR A 163 9.54 16.38 -12.13
N PHE A 164 10.66 15.80 -12.53
CA PHE A 164 11.46 16.33 -13.61
C PHE A 164 10.86 15.84 -14.93
N CYS A 165 10.44 16.76 -15.79
CA CYS A 165 9.92 16.44 -17.11
C CYS A 165 11.01 16.60 -18.17
N ILE A 166 11.11 15.65 -19.10
CA ILE A 166 11.93 15.75 -20.32
C ILE A 166 11.08 15.29 -21.50
N ASP A 167 10.83 16.17 -22.47
CA ASP A 167 10.14 15.85 -23.73
C ASP A 167 8.88 14.98 -23.53
N GLY A 168 7.97 15.43 -22.65
CA GLY A 168 6.69 14.77 -22.35
C GLY A 168 6.71 13.70 -21.27
N HIS A 169 7.88 13.25 -20.81
CA HIS A 169 8.00 12.16 -19.84
C HIS A 169 8.36 12.68 -18.45
N GLY A 170 7.64 12.21 -17.43
CA GLY A 170 7.81 12.65 -16.04
C GLY A 170 8.59 11.63 -15.22
N TYR A 171 9.65 12.10 -14.57
CA TYR A 171 10.48 11.32 -13.66
C TYR A 171 10.25 11.82 -12.24
N GLY A 172 9.60 11.02 -11.41
CA GLY A 172 9.23 11.39 -10.05
C GLY A 172 10.41 11.37 -9.09
N SER A 173 10.45 12.34 -8.17
CA SER A 173 11.44 12.41 -7.10
C SER A 173 10.76 12.89 -5.82
N GLN A 174 11.16 12.28 -4.71
CA GLN A 174 10.77 12.75 -3.39
C GLN A 174 11.71 13.90 -2.97
N CYS A 175 11.15 14.90 -2.31
CA CYS A 175 11.91 15.89 -1.57
C CYS A 175 12.56 15.22 -0.34
N PRO A 176 13.73 15.72 0.12
CA PRO A 176 14.31 15.28 1.38
C PRO A 176 13.34 15.38 2.57
N GLU A 177 13.51 14.52 3.57
CA GLU A 177 12.65 14.52 4.76
C GLU A 177 12.55 15.92 5.40
N GLY A 178 11.34 16.33 5.76
CA GLY A 178 11.04 17.64 6.35
C GLY A 178 10.96 18.80 5.36
N THR A 179 11.13 18.54 4.07
CA THR A 179 11.01 19.55 3.00
C THR A 179 9.85 19.25 2.06
N LEU A 180 9.28 20.28 1.45
CA LEU A 180 8.19 20.18 0.48
C LEU A 180 8.54 20.95 -0.78
N PHE A 181 8.02 20.51 -1.92
CA PHE A 181 8.26 21.18 -3.19
C PHE A 181 7.52 22.52 -3.25
N ASP A 182 8.28 23.61 -3.36
CA ASP A 182 7.72 24.95 -3.50
C ASP A 182 7.52 25.31 -4.97
N ILE A 183 6.28 25.57 -5.36
CA ILE A 183 5.91 25.85 -6.76
C ILE A 183 6.38 27.23 -7.25
N VAL A 184 6.66 28.16 -6.34
CA VAL A 184 7.06 29.54 -6.69
C VAL A 184 8.56 29.60 -6.92
N ARG A 185 9.32 28.93 -6.05
CA ARG A 185 10.78 28.88 -6.07
C ARG A 185 11.30 27.71 -6.91
N ASN A 186 10.46 26.72 -7.17
CA ASN A 186 10.71 25.55 -8.00
C ASN A 186 11.80 24.61 -7.44
N PHE A 187 11.83 24.44 -6.11
CA PHE A 187 12.72 23.51 -5.41
C PHE A 187 12.16 23.11 -4.03
N CYS A 188 12.73 22.08 -3.40
CA CYS A 188 12.33 21.64 -2.06
C CYS A 188 12.79 22.62 -0.98
N VAL A 189 11.86 23.20 -0.23
CA VAL A 189 12.11 24.12 0.91
C VAL A 189 11.59 23.51 2.21
N PRO A 190 12.00 24.00 3.39
CA PRO A 190 11.40 23.58 4.66
C PRO A 190 9.87 23.62 4.61
N SER A 191 9.23 22.59 5.16
CA SER A 191 7.78 22.39 5.06
C SER A 191 6.93 23.59 5.53
N ASP A 192 7.44 24.38 6.48
CA ASP A 192 6.80 25.60 7.02
C ASP A 192 6.92 26.82 6.10
N GLU A 193 7.76 26.76 5.07
CA GLU A 193 7.99 27.85 4.10
C GLU A 193 7.45 27.56 2.70
N ALA A 194 6.94 26.34 2.46
CA ALA A 194 6.57 25.84 1.14
C ALA A 194 5.19 26.32 0.67
N THR A 195 5.10 26.74 -0.59
CA THR A 195 3.84 26.94 -1.31
C THR A 195 3.59 25.75 -2.23
N CYS A 196 2.55 24.93 -1.97
CA CYS A 196 2.25 23.74 -2.76
C CYS A 196 0.74 23.57 -3.08
N LEU A 197 0.43 22.73 -4.07
CA LEU A 197 -0.92 22.50 -4.61
C LEU A 197 -1.62 21.25 -4.05
N GLY A 198 -0.90 20.37 -3.34
CA GLY A 198 -1.39 19.09 -2.84
C GLY A 198 -1.69 19.08 -1.33
N PRO A 199 -2.19 17.95 -0.79
CA PRO A 199 -2.25 17.75 0.65
C PRO A 199 -0.84 17.76 1.23
N THR A 200 -0.67 18.50 2.33
CA THR A 200 0.54 18.42 3.13
C THR A 200 0.52 17.16 3.99
N PRO A 201 1.66 16.46 4.13
CA PRO A 201 1.76 15.36 5.07
C PRO A 201 1.42 15.90 6.46
N THR A 202 0.29 15.46 7.01
CA THR A 202 -0.07 15.80 8.37
C THR A 202 0.78 14.91 9.26
N THR A 203 1.93 15.44 9.73
CA THR A 203 2.71 14.76 10.76
C THR A 203 1.73 14.34 11.87
N PRO A 204 1.59 13.04 12.18
CA PRO A 204 0.86 12.63 13.37
C PRO A 204 1.48 13.41 14.52
N ALA A 205 0.68 14.22 15.21
CA ALA A 205 1.17 14.99 16.35
C ALA A 205 2.02 14.05 17.21
N PRO A 206 3.26 14.44 17.61
CA PRO A 206 4.06 13.64 18.51
C PRO A 206 3.13 13.15 19.62
N PRO A 207 3.11 11.84 19.97
CA PRO A 207 2.29 11.37 21.07
C PRO A 207 2.58 12.32 22.22
N THR A 208 1.56 13.08 22.61
CA THR A 208 1.74 14.11 23.63
C THR A 208 2.12 13.34 24.87
N THR A 209 3.42 13.30 25.16
CA THR A 209 3.93 12.75 26.41
C THR A 209 3.31 13.63 27.47
N THR A 210 2.20 13.15 28.02
CA THR A 210 1.55 13.76 29.16
C THR A 210 2.54 13.55 30.29
N THR A 211 3.37 14.57 30.54
CA THR A 211 4.15 14.66 31.75
C THR A 211 3.15 14.79 32.89
N THR A 212 2.73 13.63 33.41
CA THR A 212 1.95 13.54 34.64
C THR A 212 2.78 14.17 35.73
N THR A 213 2.50 15.43 36.02
CA THR A 213 3.08 16.15 37.14
C THR A 213 2.39 15.61 38.38
N THR A 214 2.98 14.59 39.00
CA THR A 214 2.53 14.06 40.29
C THR A 214 2.63 15.18 41.32
N THR A 215 1.48 15.78 41.66
CA THR A 215 1.38 16.80 42.69
C THR A 215 1.48 16.09 44.05
N THR A 216 2.64 16.21 44.69
CA THR A 216 2.90 15.68 46.03
C THR A 216 2.11 16.52 47.05
N THR A 217 0.95 16.04 47.47
CA THR A 217 0.21 16.61 48.60
C THR A 217 0.91 16.26 49.91
N THR A 218 1.53 17.26 50.54
CA THR A 218 2.12 17.15 51.88
C THR A 218 1.01 17.05 52.93
N THR A 219 0.64 15.83 53.32
CA THR A 219 -0.23 15.56 54.47
C THR A 219 0.62 15.27 55.71
N THR A 220 0.50 16.15 56.70
CA THR A 220 1.10 16.05 58.04
C THR A 220 0.69 14.77 58.76
N PRO A 221 1.62 13.87 59.12
CA PRO A 221 1.29 12.67 59.89
C PRO A 221 1.16 12.96 61.39
N ARG A 222 0.06 12.44 61.95
CA ARG A 222 -0.28 12.32 63.38
C ARG A 222 0.70 11.35 64.09
N PRO A 223 1.08 11.61 65.36
CA PRO A 223 2.11 10.83 66.04
C PRO A 223 1.68 9.41 66.45
N THR A 224 2.71 8.58 66.55
CA THR A 224 2.89 7.12 66.71
C THR A 224 2.21 6.47 67.92
N PRO A 225 2.03 5.14 67.86
CA PRO A 225 2.59 4.26 68.90
C PRO A 225 3.43 3.08 68.35
N PRO A 226 4.18 2.37 69.21
CA PRO A 226 5.45 1.75 68.86
C PRO A 226 5.38 0.32 68.31
N VAL A 227 6.48 0.01 67.64
CA VAL A 227 6.90 -1.23 66.97
C VAL A 227 6.87 -2.44 67.90
N SER A 228 6.31 -3.55 67.41
CA SER A 228 6.54 -4.89 67.94
C SER A 228 7.26 -5.71 66.87
N THR A 229 8.50 -6.09 67.20
CA THR A 229 9.41 -6.91 66.41
C THR A 229 9.08 -8.39 66.56
N THR A 230 9.06 -9.15 65.46
CA THR A 230 9.48 -10.56 65.46
C THR A 230 9.89 -11.02 64.06
N PRO A 231 10.95 -11.85 63.91
CA PRO A 231 11.59 -12.15 62.64
C PRO A 231 11.28 -13.58 62.13
N ALA A 232 11.99 -13.99 61.07
CA ALA A 232 12.13 -15.32 60.46
C ALA A 232 11.16 -15.59 59.30
N ASP A 233 11.50 -16.29 58.22
CA ASP A 233 12.72 -16.84 57.62
C ASP A 233 12.22 -17.54 56.32
N PHE A 234 13.14 -18.04 55.50
CA PHE A 234 12.98 -19.12 54.51
C PHE A 234 13.08 -18.75 53.01
N SER A 235 14.32 -18.90 52.54
CA SER A 235 14.82 -19.34 51.23
C SER A 235 13.87 -20.16 50.33
N LEU A 236 14.00 -20.04 49.00
CA LEU A 236 14.77 -21.00 48.17
C LEU A 236 14.95 -20.51 46.72
N GLU A 237 16.11 -20.86 46.18
CA GLU A 237 16.73 -20.49 44.90
C GLU A 237 16.11 -21.06 43.62
N SER A 238 16.56 -20.47 42.50
CA SER A 238 16.87 -21.10 41.19
C SER A 238 15.66 -21.54 40.34
N LEU A 239 15.61 -21.23 39.04
CA LEU A 239 16.52 -21.77 38.02
C LEU A 239 16.68 -20.82 36.82
N LEU A 240 17.88 -20.90 36.23
CA LEU A 240 18.42 -20.12 35.13
C LEU A 240 17.81 -20.44 33.77
N GLU A 241 17.77 -19.43 32.89
CA GLU A 241 17.81 -19.54 31.43
C GLU A 241 19.12 -18.90 30.95
N ASP A 242 19.88 -19.65 30.15
CA ASP A 242 20.78 -19.15 29.09
C ASP A 242 20.61 -20.09 27.89
#